data_AF-A0AAV7JEM8-F1
#
_entry.id   AF-A0AAV7JEM8-F1
#
_cell.length_a   1.000
_cell.length_b   1.000
_cell.length_c   1.000
_cell.angle_alpha   90.00
_cell.angle_beta   90.00
_cell.angle_gamma   90.00
#
_symmetry.space_group_name_H-M   'P 1'
#
loop_
_entity.id
_entity.type
_entity.pdbx_description
1 polymer ?
#
loop_
_entity_poly.entity_id
_entity_poly.type
_entity_poly.pdbx_seq_one_letter_code
_entity_poly.pdbx_strand_id
1 'polypeptide(L)'
;MASFISPAENRNPFDAIKSSIISDFDSLIQHLRLRQTELLSRLEELRLEWENRNEKHIKPIEKLNTMKNGIEALCIKDNDMALIHEATLKPILENLALLEEKVQFPRIVYKNHEIKSLSDNFNKLGEICDASDVPTIKSESEKNTILRIYRNRTEPITTIDEQGLVYGQLIDINAMCYNQSNKYLLLTSRLRNTVSCFTIEGDFVNAFGQQNLTEPYGLFSNLDYCFVIDKSLRVIKFNIYKRKLVNSRQFNTKIKAPVTTLNAIDGDIVNNIIYLLDSRNNNILLLSFDLEFIKTIDLKWSLDSDIQMGIFNNCIFILNISNSINCIHAISLEGEQLYSVVPRSYFSDVGVPQDFCIDSYGNFIISETSDCSLRVFSNGGYFVCSIGSKVGPPSKSVCFADGKIVCSYADGSIKMY
;
A
#
# COMPACT_ATOMS: atom_id res chain seq x y z
N MET A 1 41.11 42.98 20.62
CA MET A 1 39.81 42.73 19.98
C MET A 1 39.12 41.65 20.77
N ALA A 2 38.16 42.01 21.61
CA ALA A 2 37.42 41.08 22.47
C ALA A 2 36.26 40.48 21.66
N SER A 3 36.20 39.15 21.59
CA SER A 3 35.09 38.40 20.99
C SER A 3 33.96 38.26 21.99
N PHE A 4 32.77 38.74 21.62
CA PHE A 4 31.52 38.48 22.33
C PHE A 4 31.14 36.99 22.17
N ILE A 5 31.05 36.28 23.30
CA ILE A 5 30.44 34.95 23.39
C ILE A 5 28.95 35.19 23.71
N SER A 6 28.07 34.72 22.83
CA SER A 6 26.62 34.73 23.03
C SER A 6 26.26 33.84 24.24
N PRO A 7 25.36 34.28 25.15
CA PRO A 7 24.91 33.43 26.24
C PRO A 7 24.13 32.24 25.65
N ALA A 8 24.61 31.04 25.89
CA ALA A 8 23.88 29.82 25.59
C ALA A 8 22.57 29.82 26.39
N GLU A 9 21.43 29.81 25.68
CA GLU A 9 20.13 29.60 26.31
C GLU A 9 20.14 28.23 27.01
N ASN A 10 20.22 28.25 28.34
CA ASN A 10 19.98 27.09 29.20
C ASN A 10 18.49 26.70 29.09
N ARG A 11 18.09 26.08 27.98
CA ARG A 11 16.78 25.43 27.89
C ARG A 11 16.88 24.11 28.62
N ASN A 12 15.98 23.93 29.58
CA ASN A 12 15.91 22.71 30.35
C ASN A 12 15.58 21.54 29.39
N PRO A 13 16.42 20.49 29.30
CA PRO A 13 16.16 19.34 28.43
C PRO A 13 14.80 18.67 28.73
N PHE A 14 14.25 18.86 29.94
CA PHE A 14 12.90 18.41 30.30
C PHE A 14 11.80 19.10 29.49
N ASP A 15 11.95 20.37 29.12
CA ASP A 15 10.92 21.10 28.36
C ASP A 15 10.82 20.61 26.91
N ALA A 16 11.96 20.20 26.31
CA ALA A 16 12.00 19.64 24.96
C ALA A 16 11.32 18.26 24.90
N ILE A 17 11.59 17.40 25.88
CA ILE A 17 10.97 16.07 25.97
C ILE A 17 9.47 16.20 26.23
N LYS A 18 9.07 17.08 27.15
CA LYS A 18 7.65 17.35 27.45
C LYS A 18 6.92 17.89 26.23
N SER A 19 7.52 18.81 25.48
CA SER A 19 6.95 19.36 24.24
C SER A 19 6.78 18.28 23.17
N SER A 20 7.73 17.35 23.04
CA SER A 20 7.64 16.23 22.08
C SER A 20 6.50 15.28 22.45
N ILE A 21 6.41 14.88 23.72
CA ILE A 21 5.36 13.96 24.20
C ILE A 21 3.97 14.58 24.01
N ILE A 22 3.81 15.87 24.34
CA ILE A 22 2.53 16.57 24.13
C ILE A 22 2.16 16.58 22.64
N SER A 23 3.11 16.87 21.76
CA SER A 23 2.88 16.87 20.31
C SER A 23 2.44 15.49 19.77
N ASP A 24 3.06 14.42 20.25
CA ASP A 24 2.70 13.05 19.83
C ASP A 24 1.32 12.65 20.34
N PHE A 25 0.97 13.04 21.56
CA PHE A 25 -0.38 12.84 22.12
C PHE A 25 -1.45 13.63 21.38
N ASP A 26 -1.19 14.91 21.05
CA ASP A 26 -2.11 15.74 20.29
C ASP A 26 -2.37 15.13 18.91
N SER A 27 -1.33 14.63 18.24
CA SER A 27 -1.44 13.94 16.95
C SER A 27 -2.33 12.68 17.04
N LEU A 28 -2.12 11.85 18.06
CA LEU A 28 -2.94 10.65 18.31
C LEU A 28 -4.42 11.01 18.57
N ILE A 29 -4.67 12.05 19.37
CA ILE A 29 -6.02 12.53 19.67
C ILE A 29 -6.72 13.04 18.41
N GLN A 30 -6.03 13.81 17.57
CA GLN A 30 -6.58 14.29 16.30
C GLN A 30 -6.94 13.12 15.38
N HIS A 31 -6.09 12.08 15.34
CA HIS A 31 -6.37 10.87 14.57
C HIS A 31 -7.61 10.13 15.09
N LEU A 32 -7.74 9.96 16.41
CA LEU A 32 -8.92 9.33 17.03
C LEU A 32 -10.21 10.12 16.76
N ARG A 33 -10.16 11.46 16.81
CA ARG A 33 -11.29 12.34 16.48
C ARG A 33 -11.72 12.22 15.01
N LEU A 34 -10.75 12.17 14.10
CA LEU A 34 -11.02 11.96 12.68
C LEU A 34 -11.73 10.62 12.45
N ARG A 35 -11.24 9.56 13.09
CA ARG A 35 -11.83 8.22 12.98
C ARG A 35 -13.24 8.14 13.58
N GLN A 36 -13.46 8.76 14.74
CA GLN A 36 -14.79 8.87 15.34
C GLN A 36 -15.78 9.52 14.36
N THR A 37 -15.35 10.60 13.70
CA THR A 37 -16.16 11.32 12.70
C THR A 37 -16.50 10.45 11.50
N GLU A 38 -15.53 9.69 10.97
CA GLU A 38 -15.73 8.76 9.86
C GLU A 38 -16.73 7.65 10.20
N LEU A 39 -16.61 7.05 11.40
CA LEU A 39 -17.51 6.02 11.88
C LEU A 39 -18.95 6.53 12.02
N LEU A 40 -19.13 7.74 12.56
CA LEU A 40 -20.44 8.38 12.69
C LEU A 40 -21.06 8.67 11.31
N SER A 41 -20.26 9.17 10.36
CA SER A 41 -20.71 9.41 8.98
C SER A 41 -21.20 8.11 8.32
N ARG A 42 -20.43 7.03 8.44
CA ARG A 42 -20.77 5.73 7.84
C ARG A 42 -22.02 5.10 8.46
N LEU A 43 -22.21 5.25 9.78
CA LEU A 43 -23.44 4.78 10.44
C LEU A 43 -24.67 5.52 9.94
N GLU A 44 -24.57 6.83 9.68
CA GLU A 44 -25.67 7.61 9.14
C GLU A 44 -25.97 7.22 7.67
N GLU A 45 -24.94 6.94 6.85
CA GLU A 45 -25.13 6.40 5.50
C GLU A 45 -25.87 5.04 5.51
N LEU A 46 -25.43 4.11 6.36
CA LEU A 46 -26.07 2.79 6.49
C LEU A 46 -27.52 2.91 6.97
N ARG A 47 -27.79 3.86 7.86
CA ARG A 47 -29.15 4.17 8.30
C ARG A 47 -30.00 4.67 7.13
N LEU A 48 -29.51 5.63 6.34
CA LEU A 48 -30.22 6.18 5.18
C LEU A 48 -30.44 5.12 4.08
N GLU A 49 -29.44 4.29 3.79
CA GLU A 49 -29.56 3.15 2.87
C GLU A 49 -30.67 2.20 3.32
N TRP A 50 -30.79 1.96 4.63
CA TRP A 50 -31.80 1.07 5.18
C TRP A 50 -33.20 1.71 5.16
N GLU A 51 -33.34 2.98 5.56
CA GLU A 51 -34.60 3.74 5.49
C GLU A 51 -35.14 3.76 4.04
N ASN A 52 -34.27 3.91 3.04
CA ASN A 52 -34.63 3.90 1.63
C ASN A 52 -35.14 2.55 1.11
N ARG A 53 -34.83 1.43 1.78
CA ARG A 53 -35.31 0.09 1.38
C ARG A 53 -36.77 -0.19 1.76
N ASN A 54 -37.44 0.72 2.49
CA ASN A 54 -38.83 0.56 2.94
C ASN A 54 -39.09 -0.76 3.71
N GLU A 55 -38.06 -1.34 4.33
CA GLU A 55 -38.20 -2.54 5.14
C GLU A 55 -38.80 -2.18 6.50
N LYS A 56 -39.91 -2.82 6.90
CA LYS A 56 -40.64 -2.47 8.15
C LYS A 56 -40.01 -3.05 9.43
N HIS A 57 -38.76 -3.50 9.41
CA HIS A 57 -38.17 -4.16 10.58
C HIS A 57 -37.56 -3.14 11.55
N ILE A 58 -38.15 -2.94 12.74
CA ILE A 58 -37.69 -1.93 13.72
C ILE A 58 -36.29 -2.24 14.33
N LYS A 59 -35.90 -3.52 14.37
CA LYS A 59 -34.71 -4.00 15.11
C LYS A 59 -33.34 -3.50 14.59
N PRO A 60 -33.08 -3.35 13.26
CA PRO A 60 -31.80 -2.85 12.77
C PRO A 60 -31.55 -1.38 13.09
N ILE A 61 -32.57 -0.52 13.07
CA ILE A 61 -32.45 0.92 13.41
C ILE A 61 -32.08 1.09 14.89
N GLU A 62 -32.73 0.35 15.79
CA GLU A 62 -32.40 0.41 17.23
C GLU A 62 -30.94 0.01 17.51
N LYS A 63 -30.43 -0.99 16.77
CA LYS A 63 -29.03 -1.43 16.86
C LYS A 63 -28.07 -0.35 16.34
N LEU A 64 -28.37 0.30 15.22
CA LEU A 64 -27.57 1.41 14.68
C LEU A 64 -27.55 2.61 15.63
N ASN A 65 -28.69 2.98 16.21
CA ASN A 65 -28.79 4.05 17.21
C ASN A 65 -28.00 3.71 18.49
N THR A 66 -28.02 2.46 18.92
CA THR A 66 -27.23 2.00 20.07
C THR A 66 -25.73 2.12 19.78
N MET A 67 -25.28 1.78 18.56
CA MET A 67 -23.89 1.94 18.14
C MET A 67 -23.48 3.42 18.07
N LYS A 68 -24.33 4.28 17.50
CA LYS A 68 -24.13 5.73 17.44
C LYS A 68 -23.96 6.32 18.85
N ASN A 69 -24.87 6.01 19.76
CA ASN A 69 -24.79 6.47 21.15
C ASN A 69 -23.52 5.96 21.85
N GLY A 70 -23.09 4.73 21.56
CA GLY A 70 -21.83 4.18 22.05
C GLY A 70 -20.62 5.00 21.57
N ILE A 71 -20.56 5.33 20.28
CA ILE A 71 -19.48 6.12 19.69
C ILE A 71 -19.50 7.57 20.17
N GLU A 72 -20.68 8.18 20.34
CA GLU A 72 -20.82 9.52 20.90
C GLU A 72 -20.42 9.57 22.38
N ALA A 73 -20.70 8.51 23.15
CA ALA A 73 -20.26 8.38 24.53
C ALA A 73 -18.73 8.25 24.68
N LEU A 74 -18.02 7.87 23.61
CA LEU A 74 -16.56 7.86 23.54
C LEU A 74 -15.95 9.26 23.31
N CYS A 75 -16.76 10.34 23.30
CA CYS A 75 -16.27 11.70 23.15
C CYS A 75 -15.20 12.05 24.21
N ILE A 76 -13.97 12.24 23.73
CA ILE A 76 -12.86 12.81 24.48
C ILE A 76 -13.20 14.28 24.73
N LYS A 77 -13.70 14.61 25.94
CA LYS A 77 -13.97 15.99 26.35
C LYS A 77 -12.66 16.70 26.65
N ASP A 78 -12.58 17.99 26.27
CA ASP A 78 -11.35 18.79 26.42
C ASP A 78 -10.87 18.94 27.90
N ASN A 79 -11.72 18.63 28.88
CA ASN A 79 -11.40 18.74 30.31
C ASN A 79 -10.85 17.46 30.96
N ASP A 80 -10.84 16.31 30.27
CA ASP A 80 -10.34 15.02 30.80
C ASP A 80 -8.82 14.82 30.55
N MET A 81 -8.15 15.83 29.98
CA MET A 81 -6.76 15.81 29.49
C MET A 81 -5.69 15.48 30.55
N ALA A 82 -6.00 15.60 31.85
CA ALA A 82 -5.05 15.34 32.93
C ALA A 82 -5.13 13.92 33.53
N LEU A 83 -6.16 13.13 33.19
CA LEU A 83 -6.46 11.85 33.87
C LEU A 83 -6.91 10.75 32.90
N ILE A 84 -6.32 10.70 31.71
CA ILE A 84 -6.48 9.54 30.84
C ILE A 84 -5.59 8.41 31.37
N HIS A 85 -6.10 7.70 32.38
CA HIS A 85 -5.52 6.47 32.92
C HIS A 85 -5.64 5.36 31.86
N GLU A 86 -4.71 4.41 31.85
CA GLU A 86 -4.77 3.18 31.00
C GLU A 86 -6.11 2.42 31.15
N ALA A 87 -6.72 2.52 32.33
CA ALA A 87 -8.02 1.95 32.67
C ALA A 87 -9.19 2.56 31.88
N THR A 88 -9.05 3.80 31.39
CA THR A 88 -10.06 4.50 30.60
C THR A 88 -9.88 4.26 29.11
N LEU A 89 -8.63 4.14 28.63
CA LEU A 89 -8.34 3.98 27.20
C LEU A 89 -8.62 2.56 26.69
N LYS A 90 -8.35 1.56 27.52
CA LYS A 90 -8.49 0.15 27.15
C LYS A 90 -9.93 -0.26 26.81
N PRO A 91 -10.97 0.07 27.62
CA PRO A 91 -12.35 -0.24 27.26
C PRO A 91 -12.82 0.46 25.98
N ILE A 92 -12.28 1.66 25.70
CA ILE A 92 -12.61 2.44 24.50
C ILE A 92 -12.08 1.74 23.25
N LEU A 93 -10.80 1.33 23.27
CA LEU A 93 -10.16 0.61 22.18
C LEU A 93 -10.77 -0.79 21.96
N GLU A 94 -11.12 -1.50 23.04
CA GLU A 94 -11.81 -2.79 22.97
C GLU A 94 -13.20 -2.67 22.34
N ASN A 95 -13.97 -1.64 22.71
CA ASN A 95 -15.29 -1.39 22.13
C ASN A 95 -15.22 -0.93 20.67
N LEU A 96 -14.22 -0.11 20.31
CA LEU A 96 -13.96 0.28 18.92
C LEU A 96 -13.62 -0.94 18.05
N ALA A 97 -12.74 -1.83 18.53
CA ALA A 97 -12.37 -3.04 17.80
C ALA A 97 -13.58 -3.99 17.59
N LEU A 98 -14.45 -4.12 18.60
CA LEU A 98 -15.71 -4.89 18.52
C LEU A 98 -16.72 -4.28 17.53
N LEU A 99 -16.75 -2.95 17.42
CA LEU A 99 -17.57 -2.23 16.45
C LEU A 99 -17.03 -2.42 15.02
N GLU A 100 -15.72 -2.32 14.82
CA GLU A 100 -15.08 -2.54 13.52
C GLU A 100 -15.30 -3.95 12.98
N GLU A 101 -15.23 -4.98 13.86
CA GLU A 101 -15.52 -6.38 13.51
C GLU A 101 -16.98 -6.58 13.03
N LYS A 102 -17.93 -5.87 13.66
CA LYS A 102 -19.36 -6.00 13.33
C LYS A 102 -19.78 -5.23 12.08
N VAL A 103 -19.02 -4.20 11.69
CA VAL A 103 -19.35 -3.31 10.56
C VAL A 103 -18.49 -3.60 9.31
N GLN A 104 -17.61 -4.61 9.37
CA GLN A 104 -16.68 -4.98 8.28
C GLN A 104 -15.77 -3.82 7.83
N PHE A 105 -15.28 -3.02 8.78
CA PHE A 105 -14.23 -2.05 8.46
C PHE A 105 -12.88 -2.75 8.23
N PRO A 106 -11.99 -2.21 7.37
CA PRO A 106 -10.58 -2.56 7.41
C PRO A 106 -9.99 -2.14 8.77
N ARG A 107 -9.39 -3.11 9.47
CA ARG A 107 -8.83 -2.99 10.82
C ARG A 107 -7.51 -2.21 10.79
N ILE A 108 -7.35 -1.16 11.59
CA ILE A 108 -6.08 -0.41 11.69
C ILE A 108 -5.20 -1.04 12.78
N VAL A 109 -3.93 -1.27 12.45
CA VAL A 109 -2.90 -1.82 13.36
C VAL A 109 -2.05 -0.68 13.91
N TYR A 110 -2.00 -0.52 15.23
CA TYR A 110 -1.10 0.44 15.89
C TYR A 110 0.35 -0.07 15.89
N LYS A 111 1.33 0.82 15.69
CA LYS A 111 2.76 0.44 15.69
C LYS A 111 3.29 0.24 17.11
N ASN A 112 3.82 -0.95 17.39
CA ASN A 112 4.41 -1.33 18.69
C ASN A 112 5.56 -0.42 19.16
N HIS A 113 6.28 0.25 18.24
CA HIS A 113 7.41 1.11 18.61
C HIS A 113 6.96 2.44 19.25
N GLU A 114 5.80 2.97 18.87
CA GLU A 114 5.27 4.23 19.43
C GLU A 114 4.68 3.98 20.83
N ILE A 115 3.96 2.87 21.00
CA ILE A 115 3.40 2.44 22.30
C ILE A 115 4.52 2.04 23.28
N LYS A 116 5.57 1.34 22.81
CA LYS A 116 6.73 1.00 23.63
C LYS A 116 7.55 2.23 24.02
N SER A 117 7.78 3.16 23.09
CA SER A 117 8.42 4.45 23.37
C SER A 117 7.64 5.26 24.43
N LEU A 118 6.31 5.32 24.30
CA LEU A 118 5.43 5.95 25.29
C LEU A 118 5.52 5.25 26.65
N SER A 119 5.39 3.91 26.68
CA SER A 119 5.50 3.12 27.91
C SER A 119 6.87 3.27 28.59
N ASP A 120 7.96 3.25 27.83
CA ASP A 120 9.32 3.41 28.34
C ASP A 120 9.56 4.84 28.87
N ASN A 121 8.94 5.84 28.24
CA ASN A 121 8.95 7.23 28.73
C ASN A 121 8.10 7.42 30.00
N PHE A 122 6.96 6.73 30.12
CA PHE A 122 6.15 6.70 31.35
C PHE A 122 6.88 5.99 32.50
N ASN A 123 7.55 4.87 32.23
CA ASN A 123 8.36 4.15 33.22
C ASN A 123 9.55 4.99 33.69
N LYS A 124 10.24 5.70 32.78
CA LYS A 124 11.29 6.67 33.15
C LYS A 124 10.77 7.84 33.99
N LEU A 125 9.53 8.29 33.77
CA LEU A 125 8.89 9.29 34.62
C LEU A 125 8.54 8.72 36.00
N GLY A 126 8.14 7.44 36.08
CA GLY A 126 7.88 6.73 37.33
C GLY A 126 9.13 6.45 38.17
N GLU A 127 10.28 6.18 37.54
CA GLU A 127 11.57 5.97 38.23
C GLU A 127 12.14 7.25 38.87
N ILE A 128 11.67 8.43 38.44
CA ILE A 128 12.14 9.75 38.92
C ILE A 128 11.25 10.31 40.05
N CYS A 129 10.13 9.66 40.35
CA CYS A 129 9.25 10.01 41.46
C CYS A 129 9.24 8.88 42.50
N ASP A 130 9.69 9.18 43.73
CA ASP A 130 9.67 8.26 44.87
C ASP A 130 8.28 7.61 45.03
N ALA A 131 8.21 6.30 44.79
CA ALA A 131 7.08 5.47 45.18
C ALA A 131 7.58 4.06 45.51
N SER A 132 7.85 3.85 46.81
CA SER A 132 7.70 2.55 47.43
C SER A 132 6.30 2.01 47.16
N ASP A 133 6.22 0.76 46.72
CA ASP A 133 5.01 -0.02 46.39
C ASP A 133 4.52 0.08 44.94
N VAL A 134 5.26 -0.53 44.00
CA VAL A 134 4.71 -0.98 42.72
C VAL A 134 5.02 -2.46 42.50
N PRO A 135 4.02 -3.33 42.31
CA PRO A 135 4.24 -4.75 42.06
C PRO A 135 4.82 -4.98 40.66
N THR A 136 5.77 -5.90 40.56
CA THR A 136 6.40 -6.28 39.30
C THR A 136 5.38 -6.95 38.37
N ILE A 137 4.91 -6.23 37.36
CA ILE A 137 4.07 -6.79 36.29
C ILE A 137 5.01 -7.27 35.18
N LYS A 138 5.05 -8.58 34.94
CA LYS A 138 5.58 -9.15 33.69
C LYS A 138 4.63 -8.73 32.56
N SER A 139 5.09 -7.87 31.65
CA SER A 139 4.30 -7.47 30.49
C SER A 139 4.20 -8.63 29.49
N GLU A 140 3.00 -9.17 29.38
CA GLU A 140 2.62 -10.22 28.45
C GLU A 140 1.87 -9.60 27.24
N SER A 141 2.45 -8.56 26.62
CA SER A 141 1.79 -7.73 25.60
C SER A 141 2.34 -7.86 24.16
N GLU A 142 2.85 -9.04 23.77
CA GLU A 142 3.36 -9.31 22.42
C GLU A 142 2.30 -9.53 21.31
N LYS A 143 1.00 -9.30 21.54
CA LYS A 143 -0.04 -9.99 20.74
C LYS A 143 -0.77 -9.26 19.60
N ASN A 144 -0.56 -7.98 19.31
CA ASN A 144 -1.48 -7.27 18.40
C ASN A 144 -0.88 -6.63 17.13
N THR A 145 0.22 -7.17 16.59
CA THR A 145 0.43 -7.07 15.14
C THR A 145 -0.28 -8.27 14.51
N ILE A 146 -1.36 -8.07 13.75
CA ILE A 146 -1.92 -9.14 12.92
C ILE A 146 -0.93 -9.39 11.80
N LEU A 147 0.08 -10.21 12.10
CA LEU A 147 0.95 -10.78 11.10
C LEU A 147 0.08 -11.71 10.27
N ARG A 148 -0.17 -11.32 9.03
CA ARG A 148 -0.64 -12.27 8.04
C ARG A 148 0.48 -13.27 7.81
N ILE A 149 0.35 -14.44 8.43
CA ILE A 149 1.32 -15.52 8.27
C ILE A 149 1.07 -16.15 6.91
N TYR A 150 1.89 -15.76 5.94
CA TYR A 150 2.03 -16.50 4.71
C TYR A 150 2.60 -17.89 5.04
N ARG A 151 1.92 -18.93 4.57
CA ARG A 151 2.43 -20.30 4.68
C ARG A 151 3.45 -20.49 3.57
N ASN A 152 4.59 -21.10 3.89
CA ASN A 152 5.51 -21.62 2.89
C ASN A 152 4.74 -22.58 1.99
N ARG A 153 4.40 -22.13 0.79
CA ARG A 153 3.71 -22.91 -0.23
C ARG A 153 4.62 -23.07 -1.42
N THR A 154 4.97 -24.30 -1.73
CA THR A 154 5.73 -24.62 -2.93
C THR A 154 4.82 -24.77 -4.15
N GLU A 155 3.60 -25.27 -3.96
CA GLU A 155 2.64 -25.52 -5.03
C GLU A 155 1.60 -24.40 -5.14
N PRO A 156 1.23 -24.00 -6.38
CA PRO A 156 0.17 -23.02 -6.59
C PRO A 156 -1.22 -23.62 -6.31
N ILE A 157 -2.14 -22.77 -5.83
CA ILE A 157 -3.58 -23.07 -5.72
C ILE A 157 -4.17 -23.36 -7.10
N THR A 158 -3.84 -22.49 -8.06
CA THR A 158 -4.34 -22.52 -9.42
C THR A 158 -3.20 -22.15 -10.36
N THR A 159 -3.14 -22.84 -11.49
CA THR A 159 -2.29 -22.48 -12.61
C THR A 159 -3.18 -22.18 -13.81
N ILE A 160 -2.88 -21.09 -14.52
CA ILE A 160 -3.48 -20.73 -15.79
C ILE A 160 -2.39 -20.95 -16.83
N ASP A 161 -2.52 -22.02 -17.61
CA ASP A 161 -1.52 -22.49 -18.56
C ASP A 161 -2.18 -22.89 -19.89
N GLU A 162 -2.39 -21.91 -20.77
CA GLU A 162 -2.66 -22.20 -22.17
C GLU A 162 -1.68 -21.40 -23.04
N GLN A 163 -0.74 -22.11 -23.68
CA GLN A 163 0.19 -21.54 -24.66
C GLN A 163 -0.42 -21.61 -26.08
N GLY A 164 -0.33 -20.53 -26.88
CA GLY A 164 -0.64 -20.52 -28.34
C GLY A 164 -1.08 -19.16 -28.94
N LEU A 165 -1.82 -19.17 -30.08
CA LEU A 165 -2.32 -17.98 -30.81
C LEU A 165 -3.83 -17.59 -30.68
N VAL A 166 -4.66 -18.33 -29.96
CA VAL A 166 -6.09 -18.07 -29.63
C VAL A 166 -6.25 -17.10 -28.43
N TYR A 167 -7.43 -16.46 -28.31
CA TYR A 167 -7.83 -15.68 -27.14
C TYR A 167 -7.67 -16.49 -25.84
N GLY A 168 -7.24 -15.85 -24.75
CA GLY A 168 -6.96 -16.50 -23.47
C GLY A 168 -5.49 -16.90 -23.26
N GLN A 169 -4.69 -16.95 -24.32
CA GLN A 169 -3.32 -17.43 -24.20
C GLN A 169 -2.34 -16.34 -23.78
N LEU A 170 -1.40 -16.79 -22.95
CA LEU A 170 -0.49 -15.97 -22.18
C LEU A 170 0.88 -15.96 -22.86
N ILE A 171 1.13 -14.95 -23.68
CA ILE A 171 2.43 -14.76 -24.33
C ILE A 171 2.93 -13.35 -24.04
N ASP A 172 4.17 -13.25 -23.56
CA ASP A 172 4.89 -12.00 -23.32
C ASP A 172 4.11 -11.03 -22.42
N ILE A 173 3.72 -11.54 -21.24
CA ILE A 173 3.06 -10.75 -20.20
C ILE A 173 4.06 -9.70 -19.72
N ASN A 174 3.72 -8.43 -19.87
CA ASN A 174 4.63 -7.33 -19.49
C ASN A 174 4.20 -6.61 -18.23
N ALA A 175 2.90 -6.47 -17.98
CA ALA A 175 2.37 -5.94 -16.73
C ALA A 175 1.10 -6.66 -16.32
N MET A 176 0.87 -6.67 -15.01
CA MET A 176 -0.29 -7.27 -14.38
C MET A 176 -0.82 -6.29 -13.34
N CYS A 177 -2.15 -6.18 -13.23
CA CYS A 177 -2.75 -5.48 -12.11
C CYS A 177 -4.06 -6.15 -11.70
N TYR A 178 -4.44 -5.94 -10.44
CA TYR A 178 -5.69 -6.43 -9.89
C TYR A 178 -6.67 -5.27 -9.82
N ASN A 179 -7.79 -5.40 -10.51
CA ASN A 179 -8.89 -4.46 -10.37
C ASN A 179 -9.82 -4.93 -9.26
N GLN A 180 -9.69 -4.31 -8.08
CA GLN A 180 -10.43 -4.70 -6.89
C GLN A 180 -11.96 -4.54 -7.04
N SER A 181 -12.40 -3.48 -7.71
CA SER A 181 -13.84 -3.19 -7.90
C SER A 181 -14.54 -4.28 -8.71
N ASN A 182 -13.88 -4.76 -9.77
CA ASN A 182 -14.47 -5.68 -10.73
C ASN A 182 -14.03 -7.13 -10.49
N LYS A 183 -13.12 -7.35 -9.54
CA LYS A 183 -12.49 -8.64 -9.25
C LYS A 183 -11.90 -9.27 -10.51
N TYR A 184 -11.15 -8.46 -11.25
CA TYR A 184 -10.47 -8.92 -12.46
C TYR A 184 -8.96 -8.86 -12.30
N LEU A 185 -8.29 -9.88 -12.80
CA LEU A 185 -6.89 -9.85 -13.13
C LEU A 185 -6.75 -9.29 -14.55
N LEU A 186 -6.02 -8.18 -14.67
CA LEU A 186 -5.74 -7.54 -15.95
C LEU A 186 -4.27 -7.77 -16.31
N LEU A 187 -4.00 -8.07 -17.57
CA LEU A 187 -2.67 -8.35 -18.08
C LEU A 187 -2.42 -7.59 -19.38
N THR A 188 -1.23 -7.05 -19.58
CA THR A 188 -0.81 -6.58 -20.92
C THR A 188 0.06 -7.63 -21.60
N SER A 189 -0.15 -7.80 -22.91
CA SER A 189 0.75 -8.56 -23.78
C SER A 189 1.37 -7.63 -24.81
N ARG A 190 2.70 -7.55 -24.82
CA ARG A 190 3.46 -6.73 -25.79
C ARG A 190 3.28 -7.23 -27.21
N LEU A 191 3.43 -8.54 -27.42
CA LEU A 191 3.31 -9.14 -28.75
C LEU A 191 1.89 -9.01 -29.33
N ARG A 192 0.86 -9.03 -28.48
CA ARG A 192 -0.53 -8.91 -28.93
C ARG A 192 -1.07 -7.48 -28.93
N ASN A 193 -0.36 -6.53 -28.31
CA ASN A 193 -0.84 -5.17 -28.09
C ASN A 193 -2.22 -5.12 -27.42
N THR A 194 -2.47 -6.00 -26.45
CA THR A 194 -3.79 -6.13 -25.81
C THR A 194 -3.70 -6.02 -24.30
N VAL A 195 -4.78 -5.56 -23.69
CA VAL A 195 -5.14 -5.89 -22.30
C VAL A 195 -6.04 -7.11 -22.33
N SER A 196 -5.67 -8.16 -21.61
CA SER A 196 -6.51 -9.34 -21.37
C SER A 196 -7.07 -9.27 -19.95
N CYS A 197 -8.28 -9.77 -19.78
CA CYS A 197 -9.04 -9.74 -18.53
C CYS A 197 -9.42 -11.16 -18.14
N PHE A 198 -9.09 -11.54 -16.91
CA PHE A 198 -9.38 -12.83 -16.31
C PHE A 198 -10.15 -12.63 -15.00
N THR A 199 -10.98 -13.60 -14.63
CA THR A 199 -11.55 -13.67 -13.28
C THR A 199 -10.46 -13.98 -12.25
N ILE A 200 -10.76 -13.80 -10.96
CA ILE A 200 -9.83 -14.22 -9.89
C ILE A 200 -9.69 -15.75 -9.80
N GLU A 201 -10.59 -16.50 -10.43
CA GLU A 201 -10.50 -17.96 -10.58
C GLU A 201 -9.60 -18.36 -11.76
N GLY A 202 -9.26 -17.41 -12.63
CA GLY A 202 -8.40 -17.62 -13.79
C GLY A 202 -9.14 -17.84 -15.11
N ASP A 203 -10.46 -17.67 -15.13
CA ASP A 203 -11.25 -17.79 -16.37
C ASP A 203 -11.01 -16.57 -17.26
N PHE A 204 -10.75 -16.81 -18.54
CA PHE A 204 -10.65 -15.73 -19.52
C PHE A 204 -12.01 -15.05 -19.74
N VAL A 205 -12.06 -13.73 -19.59
CA VAL A 205 -13.27 -12.93 -19.77
C VAL A 205 -13.28 -12.25 -21.13
N ASN A 206 -12.22 -11.49 -21.44
CA ASN A 206 -12.09 -10.78 -22.71
C ASN A 206 -10.66 -10.25 -22.95
N ALA A 207 -10.43 -9.71 -24.14
CA ALA A 207 -9.26 -8.90 -24.46
C ALA A 207 -9.66 -7.68 -25.30
N PHE A 208 -8.94 -6.56 -25.14
CA PHE A 208 -9.16 -5.30 -25.85
C PHE A 208 -7.86 -4.51 -26.05
N GLY A 209 -7.91 -3.42 -26.80
CA GLY A 209 -6.78 -2.50 -26.97
C GLY A 209 -5.90 -2.73 -28.21
N GLN A 210 -6.08 -3.82 -28.96
CA GLN A 210 -5.21 -4.20 -30.10
C GLN A 210 -4.96 -3.10 -31.14
N GLN A 211 -5.96 -2.26 -31.41
CA GLN A 211 -5.84 -1.16 -32.39
C GLN A 211 -5.30 0.14 -31.79
N ASN A 212 -5.22 0.23 -30.46
CA ASN A 212 -4.91 1.45 -29.73
C ASN A 212 -3.57 1.40 -29.00
N LEU A 213 -3.01 0.20 -28.78
CA LEU A 213 -1.78 -0.01 -28.02
C LEU A 213 -0.60 -0.33 -28.94
N THR A 214 0.59 0.12 -28.55
CA THR A 214 1.85 -0.22 -29.21
C THR A 214 2.87 -0.65 -28.16
N GLU A 215 3.14 -1.95 -28.09
CA GLU A 215 4.02 -2.58 -27.08
C GLU A 215 3.68 -2.10 -25.64
N PRO A 216 2.48 -2.43 -25.12
CA PRO A 216 2.07 -2.02 -23.77
C PRO A 216 3.00 -2.61 -22.70
N TYR A 217 3.42 -1.79 -21.74
CA TYR A 217 4.37 -2.21 -20.71
C TYR A 217 4.01 -1.84 -19.27
N GLY A 218 3.21 -0.79 -19.05
CA GLY A 218 2.69 -0.44 -17.72
C GLY A 218 1.18 -0.67 -17.65
N LEU A 219 0.68 -1.12 -16.49
CA LEU A 219 -0.75 -1.38 -16.30
C LEU A 219 -1.16 -1.15 -14.85
N PHE A 220 -2.14 -0.28 -14.64
CA PHE A 220 -2.78 -0.07 -13.35
C PHE A 220 -4.27 0.19 -13.54
N SER A 221 -5.06 0.12 -12.47
CA SER A 221 -6.52 0.22 -12.59
C SER A 221 -7.17 0.89 -11.39
N ASN A 222 -8.34 1.48 -11.61
CA ASN A 222 -9.17 2.06 -10.56
C ASN A 222 -10.63 2.03 -11.01
N LEU A 223 -11.53 1.56 -10.13
CA LEU A 223 -12.96 1.40 -10.40
C LEU A 223 -13.20 0.66 -11.74
N ASP A 224 -13.87 1.30 -12.67
CA ASP A 224 -14.26 0.75 -13.98
C ASP A 224 -13.20 0.93 -15.07
N TYR A 225 -12.04 1.49 -14.73
CA TYR A 225 -11.03 1.90 -15.69
C TYR A 225 -9.70 1.18 -15.47
N CYS A 226 -9.01 0.91 -16.57
CA CYS A 226 -7.60 0.58 -16.55
C CYS A 226 -6.82 1.59 -17.38
N PHE A 227 -5.57 1.78 -16.97
CA PHE A 227 -4.64 2.71 -17.58
C PHE A 227 -3.45 1.89 -18.05
N VAL A 228 -3.12 2.07 -19.33
CA VAL A 228 -2.04 1.35 -19.98
C VAL A 228 -1.00 2.35 -20.40
N ILE A 229 0.26 2.05 -20.10
CA ILE A 229 1.41 2.80 -20.61
C ILE A 229 2.04 2.00 -21.72
N ASP A 230 2.23 2.62 -22.88
CA ASP A 230 2.76 1.97 -24.08
C ASP A 230 4.07 2.58 -24.56
N LYS A 231 4.77 1.89 -25.48
CA LYS A 231 6.10 2.29 -25.97
C LYS A 231 6.15 3.66 -26.64
N SER A 232 4.99 4.19 -27.03
CA SER A 232 4.88 5.54 -27.58
C SER A 232 4.83 6.62 -26.49
N LEU A 233 5.09 6.25 -25.23
CA LEU A 233 5.00 7.13 -24.06
C LEU A 233 3.61 7.76 -23.93
N ARG A 234 2.58 6.96 -24.21
CA ARG A 234 1.18 7.34 -24.04
C ARG A 234 0.63 6.68 -22.80
N VAL A 235 -0.16 7.43 -22.05
CA VAL A 235 -1.05 6.87 -21.02
C VAL A 235 -2.43 6.78 -21.64
N ILE A 236 -2.99 5.58 -21.65
CA ILE A 236 -4.21 5.25 -22.38
C ILE A 236 -5.23 4.72 -21.38
N LYS A 237 -6.34 5.43 -21.23
CA LYS A 237 -7.45 5.10 -20.33
C LYS A 237 -8.49 4.30 -21.09
N PHE A 238 -8.75 3.08 -20.64
CA PHE A 238 -9.84 2.24 -21.14
C PHE A 238 -10.92 2.09 -20.07
N ASN A 239 -12.17 2.00 -20.50
CA ASN A 239 -13.24 1.48 -19.66
C ASN A 239 -13.26 -0.05 -19.81
N ILE A 240 -13.07 -0.77 -18.70
CA ILE A 240 -12.92 -2.24 -18.68
C ILE A 240 -14.20 -2.92 -19.17
N TYR A 241 -15.37 -2.45 -18.70
CA TYR A 241 -16.67 -3.03 -19.06
C TYR A 241 -17.07 -2.78 -20.51
N LYS A 242 -16.94 -1.52 -20.96
CA LYS A 242 -17.28 -1.11 -22.32
C LYS A 242 -16.24 -1.55 -23.34
N ARG A 243 -15.04 -1.96 -22.88
CA ARG A 243 -13.91 -2.40 -23.71
C ARG A 243 -13.52 -1.35 -24.74
N LYS A 244 -13.63 -0.09 -24.36
CA LYS A 244 -13.46 1.06 -25.25
C LYS A 244 -12.41 2.00 -24.69
N LEU A 245 -11.63 2.55 -25.62
CA LEU A 245 -10.78 3.71 -25.36
C LEU A 245 -11.67 4.86 -24.88
N VAL A 246 -11.28 5.48 -23.78
CA VAL A 246 -11.97 6.64 -23.19
C VAL A 246 -11.18 7.89 -23.49
N ASN A 247 -9.90 7.89 -23.15
CA ASN A 247 -8.98 8.98 -23.40
C ASN A 247 -7.56 8.43 -23.60
N SER A 248 -6.72 9.16 -24.31
CA SER A 248 -5.29 8.88 -24.40
C SER A 248 -4.54 10.19 -24.41
N ARG A 249 -3.44 10.25 -23.64
CA ARG A 249 -2.53 11.39 -23.67
C ARG A 249 -1.14 10.92 -24.05
N GLN A 250 -0.60 11.53 -25.08
CA GLN A 250 0.81 11.40 -25.44
C GLN A 250 1.62 12.46 -24.72
N PHE A 251 2.69 12.04 -24.04
CA PHE A 251 3.58 12.96 -23.36
C PHE A 251 4.72 13.33 -24.30
N ASN A 252 4.50 14.39 -25.10
CA ASN A 252 5.49 14.90 -26.04
C ASN A 252 6.66 15.61 -25.30
N THR A 253 7.87 15.07 -25.47
CA THR A 253 9.12 15.85 -25.65
C THR A 253 9.76 16.61 -24.46
N LYS A 254 9.46 16.29 -23.20
CA LYS A 254 10.44 16.52 -22.11
C LYS A 254 11.03 15.24 -21.50
N ILE A 255 10.51 14.08 -21.90
CA ILE A 255 11.17 12.79 -21.69
C ILE A 255 12.28 12.70 -22.74
N LYS A 256 13.51 13.02 -22.34
CA LYS A 256 14.66 13.01 -23.25
C LYS A 256 14.90 11.57 -23.76
N ALA A 257 14.88 11.42 -25.09
CA ALA A 257 15.28 10.28 -25.91
C ALA A 257 14.21 9.23 -26.29
N PRO A 258 14.02 8.96 -27.61
CA PRO A 258 13.38 7.75 -28.11
C PRO A 258 14.45 6.67 -28.33
N VAL A 259 14.55 5.66 -27.45
CA VAL A 259 15.45 4.50 -27.66
C VAL A 259 14.86 3.24 -27.03
N THR A 260 15.04 2.16 -27.77
CA THR A 260 14.51 0.79 -27.82
C THR A 260 14.50 -0.07 -26.55
N THR A 261 14.79 0.46 -25.37
CA THR A 261 14.68 -0.22 -24.07
C THR A 261 13.99 0.72 -23.08
N LEU A 262 12.66 0.62 -22.98
CA LEU A 262 11.87 1.41 -22.04
C LEU A 262 11.93 0.73 -20.68
N ASN A 263 12.85 1.28 -19.92
CA ASN A 263 13.24 0.96 -18.58
C ASN A 263 12.17 1.49 -17.61
N ALA A 264 11.06 0.76 -17.56
CA ALA A 264 9.92 0.82 -16.64
C ALA A 264 9.31 2.21 -16.33
N ILE A 265 8.13 2.48 -16.89
CA ILE A 265 7.17 3.40 -16.25
C ILE A 265 6.15 2.51 -15.55
N ASP A 266 6.03 2.70 -14.25
CA ASP A 266 5.00 2.08 -13.42
C ASP A 266 4.10 3.18 -12.85
N GLY A 267 2.92 2.80 -12.40
CA GLY A 267 1.94 3.77 -11.93
C GLY A 267 0.91 3.20 -10.98
N ASP A 268 0.37 4.08 -10.14
CA ASP A 268 -0.69 3.73 -9.21
C ASP A 268 -1.61 4.93 -9.00
N ILE A 269 -2.77 4.71 -8.38
CA ILE A 269 -3.83 5.70 -8.23
C ILE A 269 -4.20 5.87 -6.76
N VAL A 270 -4.03 7.09 -6.26
CA VAL A 270 -4.51 7.49 -4.94
C VAL A 270 -5.30 8.79 -5.07
N ASN A 271 -6.49 8.86 -4.48
CA ASN A 271 -7.34 10.04 -4.50
C ASN A 271 -7.60 10.60 -5.91
N ASN A 272 -7.81 9.70 -6.89
CA ASN A 272 -7.99 10.04 -8.31
C ASN A 272 -6.78 10.76 -8.97
N ILE A 273 -5.61 10.69 -8.35
CA ILE A 273 -4.34 11.14 -8.90
C ILE A 273 -3.57 9.91 -9.36
N ILE A 274 -3.12 9.94 -10.60
CA ILE A 274 -2.24 8.94 -11.19
C ILE A 274 -0.80 9.39 -10.95
N TYR A 275 -0.01 8.52 -10.36
CA TYR A 275 1.43 8.70 -10.20
C TYR A 275 2.13 7.89 -11.27
N LEU A 276 3.09 8.48 -11.99
CA LEU A 276 3.87 7.80 -13.02
C LEU A 276 5.36 7.98 -12.75
N LEU A 277 6.09 6.89 -12.62
CA LEU A 277 7.51 6.94 -12.36
C LEU A 277 8.31 7.04 -13.67
N ASP A 278 9.05 8.13 -13.85
CA ASP A 278 9.94 8.34 -15.00
C ASP A 278 11.40 8.15 -14.55
N SER A 279 11.90 6.91 -14.70
CA SER A 279 13.30 6.54 -14.37
C SER A 279 14.32 7.45 -15.03
N ARG A 280 14.09 7.85 -16.29
CA ARG A 280 15.09 8.58 -17.07
C ARG A 280 15.25 10.02 -16.60
N ASN A 281 14.17 10.62 -16.15
CA ASN A 281 14.18 11.98 -15.60
C ASN A 281 14.28 12.01 -14.07
N ASN A 282 14.39 10.84 -13.42
CA ASN A 282 14.41 10.72 -11.96
C ASN A 282 13.27 11.49 -11.30
N ASN A 283 12.05 11.35 -11.81
CA ASN A 283 10.91 12.07 -11.26
C ASN A 283 9.62 11.26 -11.31
N ILE A 284 8.62 11.74 -10.58
CA ILE A 284 7.26 11.20 -10.58
C ILE A 284 6.34 12.25 -11.17
N LEU A 285 5.63 11.90 -12.24
CA LEU A 285 4.61 12.74 -12.85
C LEU A 285 3.27 12.45 -12.20
N LEU A 286 2.57 13.49 -11.77
CA LEU A 286 1.22 13.39 -11.24
C LEU A 286 0.24 13.86 -12.29
N LEU A 287 -0.72 13.01 -12.60
CA LEU A 287 -1.81 13.30 -13.52
C LEU A 287 -3.16 13.22 -12.80
N SER A 288 -4.13 13.98 -13.26
CA SER A 288 -5.53 13.76 -12.89
C SER A 288 -6.04 12.46 -13.52
N PHE A 289 -7.18 12.00 -13.02
CA PHE A 289 -7.88 10.84 -13.60
C PHE A 289 -8.29 11.02 -15.07
N ASP A 290 -8.37 12.26 -15.54
CA ASP A 290 -8.64 12.61 -16.94
C ASP A 290 -7.36 12.77 -17.77
N LEU A 291 -6.23 12.38 -17.19
CA LEU A 291 -4.89 12.46 -17.76
C LEU A 291 -4.37 13.90 -17.87
N GLU A 292 -4.89 14.84 -17.10
CA GLU A 292 -4.34 16.21 -17.05
C GLU A 292 -3.10 16.27 -16.18
N PHE A 293 -2.02 16.89 -16.68
CA PHE A 293 -0.82 17.07 -15.89
C PHE A 293 -1.08 17.98 -14.69
N ILE A 294 -0.71 17.51 -13.49
CA ILE A 294 -0.86 18.27 -12.24
C ILE A 294 0.49 18.86 -11.83
N LYS A 295 1.48 18.00 -11.54
CA LYS A 295 2.81 18.42 -11.10
C LYS A 295 3.85 17.33 -11.34
N THR A 296 5.12 17.69 -11.14
CA THR A 296 6.25 16.76 -11.09
C THR A 296 6.83 16.75 -9.68
N ILE A 297 7.27 15.58 -9.23
CA ILE A 297 8.05 15.39 -8.02
C ILE A 297 9.45 14.94 -8.44
N ASP A 298 10.44 15.81 -8.29
CA ASP A 298 11.82 15.46 -8.61
C ASP A 298 12.43 14.60 -7.49
N LEU A 299 12.97 13.45 -7.86
CA LEU A 299 13.67 12.57 -6.92
C LEU A 299 15.11 13.03 -6.77
N LYS A 300 15.61 12.99 -5.53
CA LYS A 300 16.96 13.48 -5.19
C LYS A 300 18.07 12.46 -5.50
N TRP A 301 17.72 11.30 -6.04
CA TRP A 301 18.64 10.21 -6.38
C TRP A 301 18.36 9.69 -7.78
N SER A 302 19.35 9.00 -8.35
CA SER A 302 19.21 8.37 -9.65
C SER A 302 18.41 7.08 -9.52
N LEU A 303 17.50 6.88 -10.46
CA LEU A 303 16.87 5.62 -10.74
C LEU A 303 17.68 4.87 -11.80
N ASP A 304 17.69 3.55 -11.70
CA ASP A 304 18.30 2.69 -12.69
C ASP A 304 17.27 2.26 -13.75
N SER A 305 17.67 1.33 -14.62
CA SER A 305 16.84 0.87 -15.74
C SER A 305 15.59 0.12 -15.31
N ASP A 306 15.68 -0.64 -14.23
CA ASP A 306 14.63 -1.56 -13.85
C ASP A 306 14.05 -1.05 -12.55
N ILE A 307 12.89 -0.40 -12.67
CA ILE A 307 12.16 0.16 -11.55
C ILE A 307 10.76 -0.42 -11.51
N GLN A 308 10.19 -0.50 -10.33
CA GLN A 308 8.75 -0.72 -10.14
C GLN A 308 8.28 0.25 -9.06
N MET A 309 6.99 0.58 -9.07
CA MET A 309 6.37 1.51 -8.14
C MET A 309 5.03 0.99 -7.66
N GLY A 310 4.81 1.01 -6.35
CA GLY A 310 3.51 0.76 -5.74
C GLY A 310 3.19 1.85 -4.73
N ILE A 311 1.90 2.14 -4.50
CA ILE A 311 1.50 3.08 -3.46
C ILE A 311 0.70 2.36 -2.38
N PHE A 312 1.08 2.58 -1.12
CA PHE A 312 0.38 2.02 0.02
C PHE A 312 0.42 3.00 1.20
N ASN A 313 -0.72 3.18 1.89
CA ASN A 313 -0.86 4.09 3.02
C ASN A 313 -0.24 5.49 2.78
N ASN A 314 -0.58 6.12 1.65
CA ASN A 314 -0.07 7.43 1.24
C ASN A 314 1.47 7.50 1.16
N CYS A 315 2.14 6.38 0.93
CA CYS A 315 3.57 6.31 0.68
C CYS A 315 3.80 5.68 -0.69
N ILE A 316 4.69 6.29 -1.47
CA ILE A 316 5.19 5.75 -2.73
C ILE A 316 6.37 4.83 -2.41
N PHE A 317 6.28 3.59 -2.85
CA PHE A 317 7.36 2.62 -2.75
C PHE A 317 7.97 2.41 -4.11
N ILE A 318 9.28 2.59 -4.22
CA ILE A 318 10.03 2.38 -5.46
C ILE A 318 11.03 1.26 -5.23
N LEU A 319 10.83 0.15 -5.93
CA LEU A 319 11.86 -0.87 -6.05
C LEU A 319 12.88 -0.38 -7.09
N ASN A 320 14.07 -0.04 -6.63
CA ASN A 320 15.20 0.30 -7.49
C ASN A 320 16.04 -0.97 -7.70
N ILE A 321 16.05 -1.49 -8.94
CA ILE A 321 16.79 -2.70 -9.31
C ILE A 321 18.03 -2.25 -10.06
N SER A 322 19.19 -2.50 -9.49
CA SER A 322 20.45 -2.13 -10.12
C SER A 322 21.57 -3.10 -9.82
N ASN A 323 22.60 -3.06 -10.68
CA ASN A 323 23.79 -3.88 -10.51
C ASN A 323 24.50 -3.65 -9.17
N SER A 324 24.20 -2.57 -8.45
CA SER A 324 24.90 -2.22 -7.22
C SER A 324 24.00 -1.96 -6.02
N ILE A 325 22.71 -1.61 -6.17
CA ILE A 325 21.85 -1.24 -5.05
C ILE A 325 20.42 -1.70 -5.33
N ASN A 326 20.11 -2.95 -4.99
CA ASN A 326 18.74 -3.41 -4.91
C ASN A 326 18.15 -2.94 -3.58
N CYS A 327 17.11 -2.11 -3.61
CA CYS A 327 16.37 -1.72 -2.42
C CYS A 327 14.97 -1.19 -2.76
N ILE A 328 14.10 -1.17 -1.76
CA ILE A 328 12.80 -0.52 -1.84
C ILE A 328 12.87 0.80 -1.06
N HIS A 329 12.70 1.92 -1.75
CA HIS A 329 12.62 3.25 -1.14
C HIS A 329 11.17 3.61 -0.83
N ALA A 330 10.90 4.06 0.38
CA ALA A 330 9.64 4.67 0.77
C ALA A 330 9.75 6.20 0.66
N ILE A 331 8.77 6.83 0.03
CA ILE A 331 8.74 8.26 -0.28
C ILE A 331 7.34 8.79 0.07
N SER A 332 7.24 10.01 0.59
CA SER A 332 5.95 10.67 0.78
C SER A 332 5.30 11.05 -0.57
N LEU A 333 4.00 11.39 -0.56
CA LEU A 333 3.31 11.92 -1.75
C LEU A 333 3.84 13.29 -2.19
N GLU A 334 4.66 13.94 -1.37
CA GLU A 334 5.35 15.20 -1.63
C GLU A 334 6.76 14.98 -2.22
N GLY A 335 7.28 13.75 -2.21
CA GLY A 335 8.61 13.42 -2.74
C GLY A 335 9.71 13.34 -1.70
N GLU A 336 9.38 13.39 -0.41
CA GLU A 336 10.39 13.28 0.64
C GLU A 336 10.76 11.81 0.85
N GLN A 337 12.05 11.49 0.79
CA GLN A 337 12.52 10.15 1.15
C GLN A 337 12.26 9.92 2.64
N LEU A 338 11.54 8.85 2.95
CA LEU A 338 11.23 8.49 4.33
C LEU A 338 12.26 7.51 4.86
N TYR A 339 12.39 6.35 4.23
CA TYR A 339 13.29 5.27 4.62
C TYR A 339 13.50 4.26 3.48
N SER A 340 14.45 3.35 3.63
CA SER A 340 14.59 2.17 2.77
C SER A 340 14.08 0.94 3.51
N VAL A 341 13.12 0.21 2.92
CA VAL A 341 12.40 -0.86 3.63
C VAL A 341 13.19 -2.15 3.65
N VAL A 342 13.65 -2.60 2.48
CA VAL A 342 14.43 -3.82 2.35
C VAL A 342 15.88 -3.43 2.06
N PRO A 343 16.80 -3.56 3.02
CA PRO A 343 18.17 -3.13 2.82
C PRO A 343 18.92 -4.05 1.85
N ARG A 344 19.94 -3.47 1.19
CA ARG A 344 20.79 -4.14 0.19
C ARG A 344 21.36 -5.48 0.66
N SER A 345 21.68 -5.62 1.95
CA SER A 345 22.24 -6.85 2.52
C SER A 345 21.31 -8.05 2.39
N TYR A 346 20.01 -7.83 2.27
CA TYR A 346 19.12 -8.94 1.92
C TYR A 346 19.26 -9.29 0.45
N PHE A 347 19.41 -8.35 -0.46
CA PHE A 347 19.54 -8.66 -1.89
C PHE A 347 20.86 -9.32 -2.31
N SER A 348 21.93 -9.22 -1.51
CA SER A 348 23.20 -9.87 -1.86
C SER A 348 23.11 -11.39 -1.91
N ASP A 349 22.17 -12.00 -1.16
CA ASP A 349 21.94 -13.45 -1.15
C ASP A 349 20.69 -13.85 -1.96
N VAL A 350 20.00 -12.87 -2.55
CA VAL A 350 18.57 -12.98 -2.93
C VAL A 350 18.37 -12.58 -4.39
N GLY A 351 19.34 -12.89 -5.23
CA GLY A 351 19.23 -12.71 -6.67
C GLY A 351 18.92 -11.29 -7.12
N VAL A 352 18.53 -11.18 -8.40
CA VAL A 352 18.07 -9.91 -8.98
C VAL A 352 16.54 -9.89 -8.87
N PRO A 353 15.96 -8.99 -8.05
CA PRO A 353 14.51 -8.81 -8.03
C PRO A 353 14.04 -8.40 -9.43
N GLN A 354 12.85 -8.85 -9.82
CA GLN A 354 12.24 -8.49 -11.11
C GLN A 354 11.05 -7.56 -10.94
N ASP A 355 10.33 -7.75 -9.85
CA ASP A 355 9.04 -7.14 -9.63
C ASP A 355 8.72 -7.13 -8.15
N PHE A 356 7.79 -6.27 -7.75
CA PHE A 356 7.16 -6.39 -6.45
C PHE A 356 5.71 -5.94 -6.48
N CYS A 357 4.94 -6.44 -5.52
CA CYS A 357 3.64 -5.89 -5.17
C CYS A 357 3.52 -5.75 -3.65
N ILE A 358 2.52 -4.98 -3.22
CA ILE A 358 2.23 -4.75 -1.80
C ILE A 358 0.86 -5.38 -1.51
N ASP A 359 0.77 -6.21 -0.47
CA ASP A 359 -0.52 -6.75 -0.05
C ASP A 359 -1.36 -5.73 0.74
N SER A 360 -2.61 -6.10 1.05
CA SER A 360 -3.52 -5.26 1.84
C SER A 360 -3.04 -4.97 3.27
N TYR A 361 -1.98 -5.62 3.74
CA TYR A 361 -1.38 -5.45 5.08
C TYR A 361 -0.06 -4.66 5.03
N GLY A 362 0.38 -4.26 3.83
CA GLY A 362 1.64 -3.54 3.63
C GLY A 362 2.87 -4.44 3.57
N ASN A 363 2.71 -5.77 3.44
CA ASN A 363 3.83 -6.66 3.19
C ASN A 363 4.26 -6.54 1.72
N PHE A 364 5.57 -6.59 1.49
CA PHE A 364 6.17 -6.56 0.16
C PHE A 364 6.36 -7.99 -0.33
N ILE A 365 5.84 -8.30 -1.50
CA ILE A 365 6.06 -9.56 -2.19
C ILE A 365 6.97 -9.27 -3.37
N ILE A 366 8.16 -9.84 -3.34
CA ILE A 366 9.21 -9.58 -4.32
C ILE A 366 9.41 -10.82 -5.18
N SER A 367 9.33 -10.67 -6.49
CA SER A 367 9.63 -11.72 -7.45
C SER A 367 11.13 -11.79 -7.70
N GLU A 368 11.71 -12.98 -7.51
CA GLU A 368 13.15 -13.19 -7.58
C GLU A 368 13.55 -14.16 -8.69
N THR A 369 14.50 -13.76 -9.55
CA THR A 369 14.99 -14.61 -10.63
C THR A 369 15.82 -15.79 -10.16
N SER A 370 16.73 -15.59 -9.21
CA SER A 370 17.82 -16.55 -8.96
C SER A 370 17.33 -17.82 -8.30
N ASP A 371 16.49 -17.68 -7.28
CA ASP A 371 15.85 -18.80 -6.59
C ASP A 371 14.50 -19.22 -7.20
N CYS A 372 14.06 -18.56 -8.28
CA CYS A 372 12.76 -18.79 -8.91
C CYS A 372 11.61 -18.73 -7.89
N SER A 373 11.67 -17.77 -6.96
CA SER A 373 10.78 -17.70 -5.80
C SER A 373 10.19 -16.32 -5.59
N LEU A 374 9.09 -16.27 -4.84
CA LEU A 374 8.48 -15.06 -4.32
C LEU A 374 8.93 -14.92 -2.87
N ARG A 375 9.53 -13.78 -2.51
CA ARG A 375 9.91 -13.50 -1.12
C ARG A 375 8.97 -12.48 -0.51
N VAL A 376 8.48 -12.78 0.69
CA VAL A 376 7.59 -11.88 1.42
C VAL A 376 8.37 -11.20 2.53
N PHE A 377 8.29 -9.88 2.56
CA PHE A 377 8.83 -9.03 3.61
C PHE A 377 7.69 -8.28 4.30
N SER A 378 7.79 -8.13 5.61
CA SER A 378 6.87 -7.31 6.38
C SER A 378 6.98 -5.83 5.99
N ASN A 379 5.99 -5.03 6.39
CA ASN A 379 6.04 -3.57 6.22
C ASN A 379 7.27 -2.91 6.87
N GLY A 380 7.88 -3.57 7.86
CA GLY A 380 9.13 -3.15 8.51
C GLY A 380 10.41 -3.66 7.85
N GLY A 381 10.30 -4.35 6.71
CA GLY A 381 11.47 -4.87 5.96
C GLY A 381 12.00 -6.21 6.43
N TYR A 382 11.39 -6.83 7.44
CA TYR A 382 11.81 -8.16 7.91
C TYR A 382 11.34 -9.25 6.95
N PHE A 383 12.23 -10.17 6.59
CA PHE A 383 11.87 -11.36 5.83
C PHE A 383 10.86 -12.21 6.61
N VAL A 384 9.78 -12.60 5.94
CA VAL A 384 8.68 -13.40 6.51
C VAL A 384 8.77 -14.84 6.02
N CYS A 385 8.75 -15.04 4.70
CA CYS A 385 8.73 -16.37 4.11
C CYS A 385 9.09 -16.34 2.62
N SER A 386 9.25 -17.53 2.03
CA SER A 386 9.36 -17.72 0.58
C SER A 386 8.20 -18.58 0.08
N ILE A 387 7.67 -18.21 -1.08
CA ILE A 387 6.54 -18.84 -1.75
C ILE A 387 6.99 -19.23 -3.16
N GLY A 388 6.47 -20.33 -3.68
CA GLY A 388 6.72 -20.79 -5.04
C GLY A 388 7.66 -21.99 -5.13
N SER A 389 7.65 -22.59 -6.31
CA SER A 389 8.47 -23.73 -6.72
C SER A 389 9.57 -23.29 -7.67
N LYS A 390 10.67 -24.05 -7.77
CA LYS A 390 11.79 -23.85 -8.71
C LYS A 390 11.45 -23.95 -10.21
N VAL A 391 10.19 -23.73 -10.61
CA VAL A 391 9.64 -23.95 -11.95
C VAL A 391 9.78 -22.68 -12.80
N GLY A 392 10.97 -22.08 -12.78
CA GLY A 392 11.32 -20.90 -13.57
C GLY A 392 11.13 -19.56 -12.84
N PRO A 393 11.78 -18.49 -13.34
CA PRO A 393 11.79 -17.21 -12.67
C PRO A 393 10.42 -16.52 -12.77
N PRO A 394 9.83 -16.08 -11.64
CA PRO A 394 8.68 -15.19 -11.65
C PRO A 394 9.05 -13.86 -12.31
N SER A 395 8.13 -13.31 -13.10
CA SER A 395 8.36 -12.08 -13.89
C SER A 395 7.51 -10.91 -13.42
N LYS A 396 6.19 -11.10 -13.29
CA LYS A 396 5.27 -10.07 -12.81
C LYS A 396 4.38 -10.61 -11.71
N SER A 397 4.09 -9.80 -10.71
CA SER A 397 3.37 -10.20 -9.50
C SER A 397 2.31 -9.18 -9.12
N VAL A 398 1.18 -9.67 -8.62
CA VAL A 398 0.12 -8.86 -8.06
C VAL A 398 -0.50 -9.56 -6.87
N CYS A 399 -0.93 -8.79 -5.86
CA CYS A 399 -1.63 -9.31 -4.70
C CYS A 399 -3.12 -8.97 -4.77
N PHE A 400 -3.96 -9.96 -4.48
CA PHE A 400 -5.39 -9.77 -4.34
C PHE A 400 -5.73 -9.23 -2.95
N ALA A 401 -6.91 -8.63 -2.80
CA ALA A 401 -7.37 -8.10 -1.51
C ALA A 401 -7.55 -9.21 -0.45
N ASP A 402 -7.82 -10.44 -0.88
CA ASP A 402 -7.86 -11.60 0.00
C ASP A 402 -6.46 -12.18 0.28
N GLY A 403 -5.41 -11.54 -0.23
CA GLY A 403 -3.98 -11.84 -0.15
C GLY A 403 -3.53 -13.15 -0.78
N LYS A 404 -4.27 -13.65 -1.78
CA LYS A 404 -3.65 -14.53 -2.78
C LYS A 404 -2.63 -13.74 -3.58
N ILE A 405 -1.54 -14.40 -3.94
CA ILE A 405 -0.50 -13.80 -4.78
C ILE A 405 -0.58 -14.44 -6.15
N VAL A 406 -0.67 -13.61 -7.19
CA VAL A 406 -0.69 -14.07 -8.57
C VAL A 406 0.60 -13.63 -9.25
N CYS A 407 1.25 -14.56 -9.94
CA CYS A 407 2.52 -14.30 -10.59
C CYS A 407 2.59 -14.92 -11.98
N SER A 408 3.13 -14.19 -12.95
CA SER A 408 3.51 -14.73 -14.26
C SER A 408 4.92 -15.31 -14.23
N TYR A 409 5.14 -16.34 -15.04
CA TYR A 409 6.41 -17.04 -15.16
C TYR A 409 6.94 -16.95 -16.58
N ALA A 410 8.25 -17.14 -16.74
CA ALA A 410 8.91 -17.10 -18.05
C ALA A 410 8.40 -18.16 -19.05
N ASP A 411 7.78 -19.24 -18.55
CA ASP A 411 7.11 -20.26 -19.38
C ASP A 411 5.73 -19.80 -19.88
N GLY A 412 5.32 -18.57 -19.59
CA GLY A 412 4.02 -18.01 -19.97
C GLY A 412 2.88 -18.43 -19.04
N SER A 413 3.11 -19.29 -18.05
CA SER A 413 2.08 -19.64 -17.07
C SER A 413 1.82 -18.49 -16.10
N ILE A 414 0.60 -18.43 -15.58
CA ILE A 414 0.27 -17.63 -14.39
C ILE A 414 -0.06 -18.59 -13.26
N LYS A 415 0.56 -18.38 -12.10
CA LYS A 415 0.35 -19.20 -10.91
C LYS A 415 -0.18 -18.34 -9.78
N MET A 416 -1.11 -18.91 -9.02
CA MET A 416 -1.73 -18.29 -7.85
C MET A 416 -1.37 -19.05 -6.59
N TYR A 417 -0.95 -18.36 -5.53
CA TYR A 417 -0.46 -18.96 -4.28
C TYR A 417 -1.30 -18.63 -3.05
#